data_AF-A0A5D4NYW1-F1
#
_entry.id   AF-A0A5D4NYW1-F1
#
_cell.length_a   1.000
_cell.length_b   1.000
_cell.length_c   1.000
_cell.angle_alpha   90.00
_cell.angle_beta   90.00
_cell.angle_gamma   90.00
#
_symmetry.space_group_name_H-M   'P 1'
#
loop_
_entity.id
_entity.type
_entity.pdbx_description
1 polymer ?
#
loop_
_entity_poly.entity_id
_entity_poly.type
_entity_poly.pdbx_seq_one_letter_code
_entity_poly.pdbx_strand_id
1 'polypeptide(L)' 'MLVGQILYVLGIAFVFFSIVLMVMNLILDGGGGVVIPLFALLNGLIAMGVGDIVIDLNYKKKLEKNKNSI' A
#
# COMPACT_ATOMS: atom_id res chain seq x y z
N MET A 1 -15.45 4.20 1.41
CA MET A 1 -14.93 3.00 2.12
C MET A 1 -14.22 2.05 1.17
N LEU A 2 -14.88 1.52 0.13
CA LEU A 2 -14.37 0.43 -0.71
C LEU A 2 -13.04 0.74 -1.43
N VAL A 3 -12.89 1.93 -2.01
CA VAL A 3 -11.69 2.32 -2.78
C VAL A 3 -10.43 2.35 -1.91
N GLY A 4 -10.49 2.96 -0.72
CA GLY A 4 -9.34 3.04 0.20
C GLY A 4 -8.91 1.66 0.70
N GLN A 5 -9.87 0.78 0.98
CA GLN A 5 -9.61 -0.60 1.39
C GLN A 5 -8.95 -1.42 0.27
N ILE A 6 -9.42 -1.29 -0.97
CA ILE A 6 -8.78 -1.96 -2.12
C ILE A 6 -7.34 -1.46 -2.30
N LEU A 7 -7.13 -0.14 -2.30
CA LEU A 7 -5.79 0.44 -2.44
C LEU A 7 -4.84 -0.05 -1.35
N TYR A 8 -5.32 -0.09 -0.11
CA TYR A 8 -4.53 -0.55 1.03
C TYR A 8 -4.14 -2.03 0.90
N VAL A 9 -5.09 -2.91 0.58
CA VAL A 9 -4.83 -4.36 0.41
C VAL A 9 -3.92 -4.62 -0.80
N LEU A 10 -4.13 -3.91 -1.90
CA LEU A 10 -3.30 -4.03 -3.10
C LEU A 10 -1.86 -3.55 -2.82
N GLY A 11 -1.71 -2.46 -2.08
CA GLY A 11 -0.42 -1.95 -1.61
C GLY A 11 0.34 -2.97 -0.75
N ILE A 12 -0.35 -3.60 0.21
CA ILE A 12 0.22 -4.67 1.05
C ILE A 12 0.70 -5.84 0.20
N ALA A 13 -0.13 -6.30 -0.75
CA ALA A 13 0.25 -7.39 -1.64
C ALA A 13 1.52 -7.05 -2.44
N PHE A 14 1.57 -5.84 -3.02
CA PHE A 14 2.74 -5.36 -3.75
C PHE A 14 3.99 -5.29 -2.88
N VAL A 15 3.89 -4.76 -1.66
CA VAL A 15 5.01 -4.70 -0.72
C VAL A 15 5.51 -6.10 -0.40
N PHE A 16 4.60 -7.02 -0.08
CA PHE A 16 4.94 -8.40 0.25
C PHE A 16 5.68 -9.11 -0.90
N PHE A 17 5.11 -9.10 -2.11
CA PHE A 17 5.74 -9.73 -3.27
C PHE A 17 7.07 -9.05 -3.64
N SER A 18 7.17 -7.72 -3.49
CA SER A 18 8.41 -7.00 -3.76
C SER A 18 9.53 -7.40 -2.81
N ILE A 19 9.24 -7.56 -1.51
CA ILE A 19 10.22 -8.04 -0.53
C ILE A 19 10.68 -9.47 -0.89
N VAL A 20 9.73 -10.36 -1.19
CA VAL A 20 10.02 -11.75 -1.57
C VAL A 20 10.93 -11.79 -2.80
N LEU A 21 10.58 -11.04 -3.85
CA LEU A 21 11.38 -10.96 -5.07
C LEU A 21 12.74 -10.32 -4.83
N MET A 22 12.82 -9.32 -3.93
CA MET A 22 14.09 -8.68 -3.57
C MET A 22 15.04 -9.68 -2.91
N VAL A 23 14.53 -10.48 -1.96
CA VAL A 23 15.29 -11.55 -1.30
C VAL A 23 15.71 -12.63 -2.30
N MET A 24 14.80 -13.06 -3.19
CA MET A 24 15.13 -14.04 -4.23
C MET A 24 16.23 -13.55 -5.17
N ASN A 25 16.13 -12.31 -5.67
CA ASN A 25 17.15 -11.73 -6.56
C ASN A 25 18.51 -11.58 -5.87
N LEU A 26 18.52 -11.26 -4.57
CA LEU A 26 19.76 -11.16 -3.80
C LEU A 26 20.46 -12.53 -3.67
N ILE A 27 19.69 -13.60 -3.46
CA ILE A 27 20.22 -14.96 -3.26
C ILE A 27 20.61 -15.62 -4.60
N LEU A 28 19.82 -15.45 -5.65
CA LEU A 28 19.99 -16.17 -6.92
C LEU A 28 20.93 -15.48 -7.91
N ASP A 29 20.92 -14.14 -7.97
CA ASP A 29 21.56 -13.37 -9.06
C ASP A 29 22.68 -12.44 -8.58
N GLY A 30 23.09 -12.55 -7.30
CA GLY A 30 24.22 -11.80 -6.74
C GLY A 30 24.02 -10.27 -6.69
N GLY A 31 22.79 -9.78 -6.86
CA GLY A 31 22.44 -8.36 -6.72
C GLY A 31 22.23 -7.58 -8.02
N GLY A 32 22.26 -8.21 -9.20
CA GLY A 32 22.03 -7.50 -10.47
C GLY A 32 20.57 -7.05 -10.70
N GLY A 33 19.60 -7.78 -10.14
CA GLY A 33 18.17 -7.63 -10.46
C GLY A 33 17.31 -6.81 -9.48
N VAL A 34 17.91 -6.07 -8.53
CA VAL A 34 17.16 -5.49 -7.38
C VAL A 34 16.33 -4.24 -7.72
N VAL A 35 16.58 -3.62 -8.88
CA VAL A 35 15.94 -2.36 -9.28
C VAL A 35 14.42 -2.53 -9.41
N ILE A 36 13.96 -3.55 -10.12
CA ILE A 36 12.53 -3.79 -10.36
C ILE A 36 11.77 -4.05 -9.04
N PRO A 37 12.23 -4.96 -8.15
CA PRO A 37 11.62 -5.14 -6.83
C PRO A 37 11.61 -3.85 -5.99
N LEU A 38 12.66 -3.03 -6.05
CA LEU A 38 12.73 -1.80 -5.27
C LEU A 38 11.69 -0.77 -5.73
N PHE A 39 11.50 -0.59 -7.04
CA PHE A 39 10.45 0.27 -7.56
C PHE A 39 9.06 -0.27 -7.24
N ALA A 40 8.84 -1.58 -7.34
CA ALA A 40 7.58 -2.20 -6.98
C ALA A 40 7.27 -2.03 -5.47
N LEU A 41 8.29 -2.11 -4.61
CA LEU A 41 8.18 -1.87 -3.17
C LEU A 41 7.74 -0.44 -2.88
N LEU A 42 8.40 0.55 -3.47
CA LEU A 42 8.06 1.97 -3.30
C LEU A 42 6.63 2.26 -3.76
N ASN A 43 6.23 1.72 -4.91
CA ASN A 43 4.86 1.88 -5.40
C ASN A 43 3.83 1.20 -4.48
N GLY A 44 4.14 0.02 -3.95
CA GLY A 44 3.30 -0.66 -2.97
C GLY A 44 3.14 0.13 -1.67
N LEU A 45 4.22 0.72 -1.15
CA LEU A 45 4.19 1.58 0.04
C LEU A 45 3.35 2.84 -0.18
N ILE A 46 3.49 3.48 -1.35
CA ILE A 46 2.67 4.64 -1.72
C ILE A 46 1.19 4.25 -1.81
N ALA A 47 0.87 3.15 -2.48
CA ALA A 47 -0.51 2.66 -2.60
C ALA A 47 -1.13 2.34 -1.23
N MET A 48 -0.36 1.73 -0.33
CA MET A 48 -0.75 1.46 1.05
C MET A 48 -1.02 2.76 1.83
N GLY A 49 -0.09 3.73 1.77
CA GLY A 49 -0.25 5.01 2.45
C GLY A 49 -1.43 5.84 1.94
N VAL A 50 -1.63 5.89 0.61
CA VAL A 50 -2.79 6.56 0.00
C VAL A 50 -4.09 5.85 0.40
N GLY A 51 -4.09 4.51 0.44
CA GLY A 51 -5.24 3.73 0.90
C GLY A 51 -5.66 4.08 2.32
N ASP A 52 -4.69 4.19 3.24
CA ASP A 52 -4.93 4.55 4.64
C ASP A 52 -5.48 5.98 4.79
N ILE A 53 -4.90 6.95 4.07
CA ILE A 53 -5.40 8.34 4.04
C ILE A 53 -6.87 8.39 3.56
N VAL A 54 -7.19 7.65 2.50
CA VAL A 54 -8.56 7.62 1.96
C VAL A 54 -9.54 6.98 2.97
N ILE A 55 -9.10 5.96 3.72
CA ILE A 55 -9.90 5.34 4.78
C ILE A 55 -10.17 6.35 5.90
N ASP A 56 -9.13 7.03 6.39
CA ASP A 56 -9.24 8.01 7.49
C ASP A 56 -10.12 9.20 7.11
N LEU A 57 -9.93 9.79 5.92
CA LEU A 57 -10.77 10.88 5.42
C LEU A 57 -12.24 10.48 5.33
N ASN A 58 -12.51 9.25 4.88
CA ASN A 58 -13.87 8.76 4.74
C ASN A 58 -14.50 8.43 6.11
N TYR A 59 -13.69 8.04 7.09
CA TYR A 59 -14.12 7.85 8.48
C TYR A 59 -14.43 9.19 9.16
N LYS A 60 -13.55 10.19 9.05
CA LYS A 60 -13.75 11.56 9.57
C LYS A 60 -15.02 12.20 9.01
N LYS A 61 -15.24 12.12 7.69
CA LYS A 61 -16.49 12.61 7.06
C LYS A 61 -17.75 11.95 7.63
N LYS A 62 -17.68 10.65 7.95
CA LYS A 62 -18.82 9.93 8.55
C LYS A 62 -19.12 10.44 9.96
N LEU A 63 -18.09 10.74 10.76
CA LEU A 63 -18.23 11.29 12.10
C LEU A 63 -18.80 12.71 12.08
N GLU A 64 -18.31 13.59 11.20
CA GLU A 64 -18.83 14.95 11.04
C GLU A 64 -20.30 14.97 10.65
N LYS A 65 -20.71 14.09 9.73
CA LYS A 65 -22.12 13.97 9.32
C LYS A 65 -23.03 13.56 10.48
N ASN A 66 -22.57 12.67 11.36
CA ASN A 66 -23.35 12.27 12.54
C ASN A 66 -23.44 13.39 13.59
N LYS A 67 -22.42 14.25 13.71
CA LYS A 67 -22.41 15.37 14.66
C LYS A 67 -23.40 16.49 14.28
N ASN A 68 -23.59 16.75 12.99
CA ASN A 68 -24.53 17.78 12.50
C ASN A 68 -26.00 17.32 12.41
N SER A 69 -26.29 16.06 12.75
CA SER A 69 -27.63 15.48 12.70
C SER A 69 -28.33 15.45 14.07
N ILE A 70 -27.72 16.06 15.10
CA ILE A 70 -28.21 16.18 16.48
C ILE A 70 -28.34 17.68 16.77
#